data_AF-A0A933FHA3-F1
#
_entry.id   AF-A0A933FHA3-F1
#
_cell.length_a   1.000
_cell.length_b   1.000
_cell.length_c   1.000
_cell.angle_alpha   90.00
_cell.angle_beta   90.00
_cell.angle_gamma   90.00
#
_symmetry.space_group_name_H-M   'P 1'
#
loop_
_entity.id
_entity.type
_entity.pdbx_description
1 polymer ?
#
loop_
_entity_poly.entity_id
_entity_poly.type
_entity_poly.pdbx_seq_one_letter_code
_entity_poly.pdbx_strand_id
1 'polypeptide(L)'
;MGEKFQRRTVLVKRTLQLKYVAIIFASVVLAALMVGGDVYYTMTHLILAENPSLAPMISQINTTILLKLALYLGIIFLVSLFVSHRFAGPIYRFEKSAQVVGTGDLTHRVSLRTGDDLLELQEEFNAMVSSLQAQVQKDRSLIQHLGTRIDEALKRIPDGAADPGPVREELKTLRAELAHLTTGFKV
;
A
#
# COMPACT_ATOMS: atom_id res chain seq x y z
N MET A 1 -0.39 -23.82 30.34
CA MET A 1 -1.08 -22.54 30.05
C MET A 1 -0.18 -21.74 29.13
N GLY A 2 -0.44 -21.75 27.82
CA GLY A 2 0.34 -20.97 26.85
C GLY A 2 -0.26 -19.58 26.70
N GLU A 3 0.51 -18.55 27.06
CA GLU A 3 0.12 -17.16 26.85
C GLU A 3 -0.05 -16.87 25.36
N LYS A 4 -1.29 -16.57 24.96
CA LYS A 4 -1.62 -16.04 23.64
C LYS A 4 -1.06 -14.61 23.55
N PHE A 5 0.11 -14.46 22.95
CA PHE A 5 0.60 -13.16 22.50
C PHE A 5 -0.31 -12.59 21.41
N GLN A 6 -1.39 -11.90 21.82
CA GLN A 6 -2.13 -11.02 20.93
C GLN A 6 -1.27 -9.79 20.66
N ARG A 7 -0.53 -9.76 19.55
CA ARG A 7 0.15 -8.54 19.08
C ARG A 7 -0.90 -7.50 18.70
N ARG A 8 -1.32 -6.69 19.68
CA ARG A 8 -2.20 -5.53 19.52
C ARG A 8 -1.38 -4.32 19.06
N THR A 9 -0.95 -4.31 17.81
CA THR A 9 -0.50 -3.07 17.15
C THR A 9 -1.62 -2.59 16.24
N VAL A 10 -2.65 -1.99 16.85
CA VAL A 10 -3.83 -1.44 16.16
C VAL A 10 -3.48 -0.22 15.29
N LEU A 11 -2.26 0.32 15.42
CA LEU A 11 -1.87 1.62 14.86
C LEU A 11 -0.59 1.45 14.05
N VAL A 12 -0.78 0.96 12.83
CA VAL A 12 0.30 0.58 11.93
C VAL A 12 0.92 1.80 11.23
N LYS A 13 0.13 2.87 10.99
CA LYS A 13 0.57 4.22 10.61
C LYS A 13 -0.46 5.29 11.01
N ARG A 14 -0.39 5.81 12.25
CA ARG A 14 -1.34 6.81 12.79
C ARG A 14 -1.50 8.04 11.89
N THR A 15 -0.42 8.48 11.27
CA THR A 15 -0.38 9.72 10.49
C THR A 15 -1.24 9.67 9.23
N LEU A 16 -1.24 8.54 8.49
CA LEU A 16 -2.10 8.39 7.31
C LEU A 16 -3.56 8.24 7.71
N GLN A 17 -3.84 7.41 8.72
CA GLN A 17 -5.20 7.16 9.19
C GLN A 17 -5.88 8.46 9.67
N LEU A 18 -5.17 9.25 10.49
CA LEU A 18 -5.67 10.54 10.99
C LEU A 18 -5.86 11.56 9.87
N LYS A 19 -4.98 11.59 8.86
CA LYS A 19 -5.13 12.48 7.70
C LYS A 19 -6.44 12.20 6.96
N TYR A 20 -6.73 10.94 6.64
CA TYR A 20 -7.97 10.59 5.92
C TYR A 20 -9.23 10.79 6.77
N VAL A 21 -9.19 10.43 8.05
CA VAL A 21 -10.29 10.70 8.99
C VAL A 21 -10.57 12.20 9.06
N ALA A 22 -9.52 13.02 9.21
CA ALA A 22 -9.67 14.47 9.26
C ALA A 22 -10.23 15.06 7.97
N ILE A 23 -9.78 14.59 6.79
CA ILE A 23 -10.30 15.05 5.50
C ILE A 23 -11.78 14.70 5.34
N ILE A 24 -12.18 13.45 5.59
CA ILE A 24 -13.57 13.00 5.48
C ILE A 24 -14.43 13.76 6.49
N PHE A 25 -14.02 13.80 7.75
CA PHE A 25 -14.77 14.47 8.81
C PHE A 25 -14.93 15.96 8.53
N ALA A 26 -13.86 16.66 8.15
CA ALA A 26 -13.91 18.08 7.80
C ALA A 26 -14.81 18.34 6.59
N SER A 27 -14.77 17.47 5.56
CA SER A 27 -15.65 17.61 4.38
C SER A 27 -17.13 17.48 4.75
N VAL A 28 -17.48 16.54 5.63
CA VAL A 28 -18.86 16.34 6.08
C VAL A 28 -19.32 17.47 6.98
N VAL A 29 -18.47 17.94 7.90
CA VAL A 29 -18.77 19.11 8.74
C VAL A 29 -19.00 20.34 7.89
N LEU A 30 -18.14 20.60 6.90
CA LEU A 30 -18.27 21.76 6.02
C LEU A 30 -19.55 21.69 5.18
N ALA A 31 -19.89 20.53 4.62
CA ALA A 31 -21.14 20.32 3.91
C ALA A 31 -22.36 20.49 4.83
N ALA A 32 -22.32 19.97 6.05
CA ALA A 32 -23.39 20.09 7.03
C ALA A 32 -23.61 21.54 7.47
N LEU A 33 -22.54 22.31 7.67
CA LEU A 33 -22.62 23.74 8.01
C LEU A 33 -23.15 24.57 6.83
N MET A 34 -22.70 24.27 5.61
CA MET A 34 -23.12 24.99 4.42
C MET A 34 -24.60 24.74 4.12
N VAL A 35 -25.00 23.49 3.92
CA VAL A 35 -26.38 23.14 3.57
C VAL A 35 -27.31 23.32 4.77
N GLY A 36 -26.92 22.84 5.95
CA GLY A 36 -27.73 22.95 7.16
C GLY A 36 -27.90 24.39 7.62
N GLY A 37 -26.85 25.22 7.49
CA GLY A 37 -26.90 26.65 7.79
C GLY A 37 -27.83 27.41 6.85
N ASP A 38 -27.73 27.16 5.53
CA ASP A 38 -28.60 27.78 4.53
C ASP A 38 -30.08 27.41 4.73
N VAL A 39 -30.37 26.11 4.94
CA VAL A 39 -31.71 25.63 5.24
C VAL A 39 -32.25 26.24 6.53
N TYR A 40 -31.43 26.30 7.58
CA TYR A 40 -31.81 26.88 8.87
C TYR A 40 -32.11 28.39 8.75
N TYR A 41 -31.25 29.13 8.04
CA TYR A 41 -31.44 30.55 7.78
C TYR A 41 -32.74 30.80 7.01
N THR A 42 -32.94 30.09 5.91
CA THR A 42 -34.12 30.22 5.05
C THR A 42 -35.41 29.87 5.80
N MET A 43 -35.42 28.75 6.54
CA MET A 43 -36.58 28.35 7.34
C MET A 43 -36.92 29.36 8.43
N THR A 44 -35.92 29.81 9.19
CA THR A 44 -36.14 30.78 10.27
C THR A 44 -36.67 32.10 9.70
N HIS A 45 -36.09 32.58 8.60
CA HIS A 45 -36.53 33.80 7.94
C HIS A 45 -37.98 33.70 7.42
N LEU A 46 -38.36 32.60 6.76
CA LEU A 46 -39.73 32.37 6.28
C LEU A 46 -40.75 32.31 7.43
N ILE A 47 -40.45 31.51 8.47
CA ILE A 47 -41.39 31.27 9.57
C ILE A 47 -41.61 32.55 10.40
N LEU A 48 -40.55 33.30 10.75
CA LEU A 48 -40.70 34.53 11.53
C LEU A 48 -41.32 35.67 10.72
N ALA A 49 -41.08 35.72 9.40
CA ALA A 49 -41.71 36.71 8.54
C ALA A 49 -43.24 36.52 8.48
N GLU A 50 -43.70 35.28 8.50
CA GLU A 50 -45.13 34.97 8.47
C GLU A 50 -45.78 35.02 9.86
N ASN A 51 -45.14 34.46 10.89
CA ASN A 51 -45.69 34.37 12.25
C ASN A 51 -44.62 34.60 13.33
N PRO A 52 -44.40 35.87 13.75
CA PRO A 52 -43.40 36.21 14.77
C PRO A 52 -43.60 35.53 16.13
N SER A 53 -44.83 35.15 16.47
CA SER A 53 -45.20 34.47 17.73
C SER A 53 -44.60 33.06 17.85
N LEU A 54 -44.05 32.48 16.77
CA LEU A 54 -43.42 31.16 16.76
C LEU A 54 -41.95 31.16 17.22
N ALA A 55 -41.36 32.33 17.51
CA ALA A 55 -39.99 32.45 18.03
C ALA A 55 -39.63 31.50 19.20
N PRO A 56 -40.45 31.34 20.26
CA PRO A 56 -40.15 30.39 21.34
C PRO A 56 -40.16 28.91 20.89
N MET A 57 -40.97 28.57 19.88
CA MET A 57 -41.00 27.21 19.32
C MET A 57 -39.70 26.89 18.57
N ILE A 58 -39.11 27.88 17.89
CA ILE A 58 -37.82 27.73 17.19
C ILE A 58 -36.69 27.47 18.17
N SER A 59 -36.70 28.09 19.35
CA SER A 59 -35.71 27.79 20.41
C SER A 59 -35.74 26.32 20.84
N GLN A 60 -36.92 25.71 20.97
CA GLN A 60 -37.07 24.29 21.29
C GLN A 60 -36.58 23.38 20.15
N ILE A 61 -36.86 23.77 18.91
CA ILE A 61 -36.37 23.09 17.70
C ILE A 61 -34.83 23.14 17.64
N ASN A 62 -34.20 24.26 18.02
CA ASN A 62 -32.75 24.43 18.01
C ASN A 62 -32.04 23.41 18.90
N THR A 63 -32.53 23.19 20.13
CA THR A 63 -31.95 22.17 21.02
C THR A 63 -32.04 20.78 20.39
N THR A 64 -33.16 20.45 19.74
CA THR A 64 -33.36 19.16 19.07
C THR A 64 -32.45 19.02 17.84
N ILE A 65 -32.30 20.07 17.03
CA ILE A 65 -31.42 20.09 15.85
C ILE A 65 -29.96 19.93 16.28
N LEU A 66 -29.50 20.68 17.29
CA LEU A 66 -28.13 20.61 17.79
C LEU A 66 -27.79 19.22 18.34
N LEU A 67 -28.71 18.61 19.11
CA LEU A 67 -28.52 17.25 19.61
C LEU A 67 -28.41 16.23 18.47
N LYS A 68 -29.29 16.30 17.48
CA LYS A 68 -29.26 15.41 16.30
C LYS A 68 -28.01 15.63 15.45
N LEU A 69 -27.58 16.87 15.28
CA LEU A 69 -26.35 17.21 14.56
C LEU A 69 -25.11 16.64 15.28
N ALA A 70 -25.02 16.82 16.60
CA ALA A 70 -23.94 16.26 17.40
C ALA A 70 -23.89 14.73 17.31
N LEU A 71 -25.05 14.07 17.40
CA LEU A 71 -25.16 12.61 17.24
C LEU A 71 -24.71 12.16 15.85
N TYR A 72 -25.17 12.83 14.79
CA TYR A 72 -24.80 12.54 13.41
C TYR A 72 -23.29 12.70 13.19
N LEU A 73 -22.70 13.81 13.65
CA LEU A 73 -21.25 14.04 13.55
C LEU A 73 -20.47 12.98 14.33
N GLY A 74 -20.96 12.56 15.51
CA GLY A 74 -20.38 11.43 16.26
C GLY A 74 -20.38 10.13 15.46
N ILE A 75 -21.49 9.80 14.79
CA ILE A 75 -21.60 8.61 13.92
C ILE A 75 -20.60 8.71 12.76
N ILE A 76 -20.55 9.84 12.06
CA ILE A 76 -19.62 10.05 10.94
C ILE A 76 -18.17 9.91 11.38
N PHE A 77 -17.82 10.45 12.56
CA PHE A 77 -16.50 10.28 13.12
C PHE A 77 -16.15 8.81 13.34
N LEU A 78 -17.04 8.03 13.95
CA LEU A 78 -16.83 6.60 14.17
C LEU A 78 -16.72 5.81 12.85
N VAL A 79 -17.59 6.10 11.87
CA VAL A 79 -17.55 5.47 10.54
C VAL A 79 -16.23 5.79 9.84
N SER A 80 -15.80 7.05 9.85
CA SER A 80 -14.53 7.45 9.22
C SER A 80 -13.32 6.75 9.86
N LEU A 81 -13.33 6.57 11.19
CA LEU A 81 -12.29 5.84 11.91
C LEU A 81 -12.26 4.36 11.51
N PHE A 82 -13.43 3.73 11.41
CA PHE A 82 -13.58 2.34 11.00
C PHE A 82 -13.09 2.10 9.57
N VAL A 83 -13.55 2.90 8.60
CA VAL A 83 -13.14 2.81 7.20
C VAL A 83 -11.64 3.01 7.06
N SER A 84 -11.09 4.03 7.70
CA SER A 84 -9.65 4.33 7.62
C SER A 84 -8.77 3.19 8.16
N HIS A 85 -9.24 2.46 9.17
CA HIS A 85 -8.54 1.28 9.70
C HIS A 85 -8.50 0.12 8.68
N ARG A 86 -9.58 -0.07 7.92
CA ARG A 86 -9.72 -1.16 6.95
C ARG A 86 -8.72 -1.05 5.79
N PHE A 87 -8.35 0.17 5.38
CA PHE A 87 -7.31 0.40 4.36
C PHE A 87 -5.89 0.45 4.93
N ALA A 88 -5.69 0.99 6.13
CA ALA A 88 -4.35 1.18 6.70
C ALA A 88 -3.57 -0.14 6.89
N GLY A 89 -4.27 -1.21 7.28
CA GLY A 89 -3.69 -2.55 7.45
C GLY A 89 -3.13 -3.13 6.15
N PRO A 90 -3.96 -3.31 5.11
CA PRO A 90 -3.51 -3.75 3.78
C PRO A 90 -2.37 -2.92 3.22
N ILE A 91 -2.47 -1.59 3.23
CA ILE A 91 -1.43 -0.68 2.69
C ILE A 91 -0.08 -0.94 3.35
N TYR A 92 -0.05 -1.12 4.67
CA TYR A 92 1.21 -1.42 5.36
C TYR A 92 1.80 -2.78 4.99
N ARG A 93 0.96 -3.81 4.78
CA ARG A 93 1.44 -5.11 4.32
C ARG A 93 2.07 -5.01 2.94
N PHE A 94 1.50 -4.20 2.04
CA PHE A 94 2.09 -3.91 0.74
C PHE A 94 3.43 -3.20 0.88
N GLU A 95 3.53 -2.15 1.70
CA GLU A 95 4.79 -1.46 1.93
C GLU A 95 5.88 -2.39 2.46
N LYS A 96 5.56 -3.24 3.43
CA LYS A 96 6.51 -4.22 3.97
C LYS A 96 6.94 -5.25 2.93
N SER A 97 6.00 -5.70 2.10
CA SER A 97 6.29 -6.65 1.04
C SER A 97 7.10 -6.03 -0.09
N ALA A 98 6.83 -4.77 -0.45
CA ALA A 98 7.62 -4.01 -1.40
C ALA A 98 9.05 -3.78 -0.89
N GLN A 99 9.23 -3.53 0.42
CA GLN A 99 10.57 -3.47 1.03
C GLN A 99 11.31 -4.80 0.87
N VAL A 100 10.67 -5.93 1.14
CA VAL A 100 11.28 -7.27 0.98
C VAL A 100 11.63 -7.55 -0.49
N VAL A 101 10.70 -7.34 -1.41
CA VAL A 101 10.94 -7.50 -2.85
C VAL A 101 12.06 -6.57 -3.33
N GLY A 102 12.11 -5.33 -2.82
CA GLY A 102 13.17 -4.36 -3.12
C GLY A 102 14.56 -4.77 -2.63
N THR A 103 14.67 -5.68 -1.66
CA THR A 103 15.97 -6.29 -1.28
C THR A 103 16.41 -7.42 -2.20
N GLY A 104 15.59 -7.77 -3.21
CA GLY A 104 15.87 -8.85 -4.16
C GLY A 104 15.19 -10.17 -3.84
N ASP A 105 14.40 -10.29 -2.76
CA ASP A 105 13.61 -11.50 -2.48
C ASP A 105 12.31 -11.51 -3.30
N LEU A 106 12.39 -12.12 -4.47
CA LEU A 106 11.27 -12.29 -5.41
C LEU A 106 10.45 -13.56 -5.11
N THR A 107 10.77 -14.31 -4.04
CA THR A 107 9.95 -15.44 -3.57
C THR A 107 8.82 -14.97 -2.64
N HIS A 108 8.94 -13.74 -2.12
CA HIS A 108 7.93 -13.15 -1.23
C HIS A 108 6.62 -12.87 -1.96
N ARG A 109 5.49 -13.06 -1.28
CA ARG A 109 4.15 -12.77 -1.79
C ARG A 109 3.33 -12.05 -0.73
N VAL A 110 2.49 -11.11 -1.16
CA VAL A 110 1.52 -10.46 -0.29
C VAL A 110 0.32 -11.37 -0.13
N SER A 111 -0.16 -11.53 1.10
CA SER A 111 -1.43 -12.18 1.40
C SER A 111 -2.25 -11.30 2.37
N LEU A 112 -3.46 -11.00 1.95
CA LEU A 112 -4.51 -10.28 2.65
C LEU A 112 -5.58 -11.30 3.08
N ARG A 113 -6.39 -10.93 4.07
CA ARG A 113 -7.48 -11.79 4.55
C ARG A 113 -8.70 -11.67 3.64
N THR A 114 -9.52 -12.71 3.58
CA THR A 114 -10.83 -12.63 2.90
C THR A 114 -11.67 -11.52 3.52
N GLY A 115 -12.17 -10.60 2.71
CA GLY A 115 -12.92 -9.43 3.15
C GLY A 115 -12.06 -8.20 3.49
N ASP A 116 -10.73 -8.30 3.42
CA ASP A 116 -9.88 -7.11 3.38
C ASP A 116 -10.14 -6.35 2.07
N ASP A 117 -9.99 -5.03 2.11
CA ASP A 117 -9.94 -4.23 0.89
C ASP A 117 -8.60 -4.48 0.17
N LEU A 118 -8.55 -4.15 -1.13
CA LEU A 118 -7.35 -4.26 -1.98
C LEU A 118 -6.93 -5.70 -2.32
N LEU A 119 -7.85 -6.66 -2.31
CA LEU A 119 -7.59 -8.03 -2.79
C LEU A 119 -7.16 -8.06 -4.26
N GLU A 120 -7.77 -7.25 -5.11
CA GLU A 120 -7.36 -7.11 -6.52
C GLU A 120 -5.91 -6.58 -6.64
N LEU A 121 -5.54 -5.59 -5.81
CA LEU A 121 -4.16 -5.10 -5.75
C LEU A 121 -3.18 -6.18 -5.26
N GLN A 122 -3.62 -7.11 -4.42
CA GLN A 122 -2.79 -8.24 -3.98
C GLN A 122 -2.47 -9.15 -5.17
N GLU A 123 -3.48 -9.47 -5.97
CA GLU A 123 -3.34 -10.29 -7.17
C GLU A 123 -2.36 -9.63 -8.15
N GLU A 124 -2.58 -8.35 -8.47
CA GLU A 124 -1.71 -7.58 -9.37
C GLU A 124 -0.28 -7.44 -8.84
N PHE A 125 -0.11 -7.14 -7.54
CA PHE A 125 1.22 -7.07 -6.93
C PHE A 125 1.95 -8.41 -7.02
N ASN A 126 1.27 -9.52 -6.71
CA ASN A 126 1.87 -10.85 -6.78
C ASN A 126 2.17 -11.28 -8.21
N ALA A 127 1.35 -10.88 -9.19
CA ALA A 127 1.61 -11.08 -10.61
C ALA A 127 2.86 -10.33 -11.05
N MET A 128 3.02 -9.06 -10.66
CA MET A 128 4.22 -8.26 -10.91
C MET A 128 5.48 -8.95 -10.34
N VAL A 129 5.46 -9.38 -9.07
CA VAL A 129 6.60 -10.06 -8.45
C VAL A 129 6.91 -11.38 -9.16
N SER A 130 5.89 -12.13 -9.58
CA SER A 130 6.07 -13.38 -10.32
C SER A 130 6.69 -13.13 -11.70
N SER A 131 6.31 -12.04 -12.38
CA SER A 131 6.93 -11.65 -13.65
C SER A 131 8.41 -11.26 -13.48
N LEU A 132 8.75 -10.52 -12.41
CA LEU A 132 10.14 -10.20 -12.09
C LEU A 132 10.96 -11.47 -11.80
N GLN A 133 10.39 -12.38 -11.01
CA GLN A 133 11.03 -13.66 -10.69
C GLN A 133 11.31 -14.47 -11.96
N ALA A 134 10.34 -14.58 -12.87
CA ALA A 134 10.49 -15.28 -14.14
C ALA A 134 11.57 -14.64 -15.03
N GLN A 135 11.64 -13.31 -15.08
CA GLN A 135 12.66 -12.61 -15.85
C GLN A 135 14.07 -12.89 -15.32
N VAL A 136 14.27 -12.82 -13.99
CA VAL A 136 15.58 -13.12 -13.38
C VAL A 136 15.95 -14.61 -13.54
N GLN A 137 14.99 -15.53 -13.47
CA GLN A 137 15.24 -16.95 -13.75
C GLN A 137 15.67 -17.18 -15.20
N LYS A 138 15.04 -16.47 -16.16
CA LYS A 138 15.45 -16.49 -17.56
C LYS A 138 16.87 -15.96 -17.73
N ASP A 139 17.21 -14.83 -17.10
CA ASP A 139 18.56 -14.26 -17.17
C ASP A 139 19.61 -15.21 -16.56
N ARG A 140 19.29 -15.89 -15.45
CA ARG A 140 20.15 -16.95 -14.86
C ARG A 140 20.41 -18.10 -15.84
N SER A 141 19.37 -18.57 -16.52
CA SER A 141 19.53 -19.65 -17.50
C SER A 141 20.43 -19.24 -18.67
N LEU A 142 20.31 -17.98 -19.13
CA LEU A 142 21.17 -17.42 -20.18
C LEU A 142 22.62 -17.28 -19.71
N ILE A 143 22.84 -16.78 -18.50
CA ILE A 143 24.18 -16.67 -17.88
C ILE A 143 24.84 -18.05 -17.78
N GLN A 144 24.11 -19.08 -17.33
CA GLN A 144 24.63 -20.44 -17.25
C GLN A 144 25.01 -21.00 -18.63
N HIS A 145 24.17 -20.77 -19.63
CA HIS A 145 24.45 -21.17 -21.01
C HIS A 145 25.69 -20.45 -21.58
N LEU A 146 25.81 -19.13 -21.37
CA LEU A 146 26.99 -18.37 -21.78
C LEU A 146 28.27 -18.82 -21.06
N GLY A 147 28.19 -19.07 -19.75
CA GLY A 147 29.31 -19.60 -18.97
C GLY A 147 29.80 -20.96 -19.50
N THR A 148 28.87 -21.84 -19.90
CA THR A 148 29.21 -23.13 -20.52
C THR A 148 29.93 -22.96 -21.86
N ARG A 149 29.48 -22.01 -22.70
CA ARG A 149 30.16 -21.70 -23.97
C ARG A 149 31.56 -21.12 -23.77
N ILE A 150 31.76 -20.30 -22.74
CA ILE A 150 33.09 -19.79 -22.37
C ILE A 150 33.99 -20.95 -21.95
N ASP A 151 33.49 -21.89 -21.13
CA ASP A 151 34.25 -23.07 -20.72
C ASP A 151 34.66 -23.96 -21.89
N GLU A 152 33.78 -24.14 -22.86
CA GLU A 152 34.10 -24.85 -24.10
C GLU A 152 35.15 -24.11 -24.93
N ALA A 153 35.07 -22.78 -25.04
CA ALA A 153 36.06 -21.98 -25.74
C ALA A 153 37.43 -22.07 -25.06
N LEU A 154 37.47 -22.00 -23.72
CA LEU A 154 38.69 -22.16 -22.91
C LEU A 154 39.36 -23.52 -23.11
N LYS A 155 38.58 -24.60 -23.34
CA LYS A 155 39.11 -25.94 -23.64
C LYS A 155 39.69 -26.06 -25.05
N ARG A 156 39.26 -25.22 -25.99
CA ARG A 156 39.74 -25.23 -27.39
C ARG A 156 41.05 -24.47 -27.58
N ILE A 157 41.47 -23.66 -26.61
CA ILE A 157 42.74 -22.93 -26.63
C ILE A 157 43.88 -23.91 -26.26
N PRO A 158 44.82 -24.24 -27.17
CA PRO A 158 45.94 -25.14 -26.87
C PRO A 158 46.87 -24.55 -25.81
N ASP A 159 47.32 -25.36 -24.85
CA ASP A 159 48.21 -24.93 -23.75
C ASP A 159 49.61 -24.44 -24.24
N GLY A 160 49.93 -24.61 -25.54
CA GLY A 160 51.20 -24.20 -26.16
C GLY A 160 51.08 -23.14 -27.26
N ALA A 161 49.93 -22.44 -27.39
CA ALA A 161 49.87 -21.27 -28.28
C ALA A 161 50.86 -20.19 -27.78
N ALA A 162 51.42 -19.39 -28.69
CA ALA A 162 52.26 -18.27 -28.30
C ALA A 162 51.36 -17.21 -27.61
N ASP A 163 51.50 -17.09 -26.29
CA ASP A 163 50.84 -16.09 -25.42
C ASP A 163 49.30 -16.11 -25.26
N PRO A 164 48.64 -17.26 -24.95
CA PRO A 164 47.21 -17.31 -24.63
C PRO A 164 46.87 -16.88 -23.20
N GLY A 165 47.87 -16.60 -22.36
CA GLY A 165 47.70 -16.25 -20.94
C GLY A 165 46.71 -15.11 -20.70
N PRO A 166 46.86 -13.94 -21.36
CA PRO A 166 45.99 -12.78 -21.15
C PRO A 166 44.52 -13.08 -21.50
N VAL A 167 44.28 -13.70 -22.66
CA VAL A 167 42.93 -14.02 -23.15
C VAL A 167 42.25 -15.09 -22.29
N ARG A 168 43.03 -16.09 -21.82
CA ARG A 168 42.49 -17.15 -20.96
C ARG A 168 42.08 -16.61 -19.59
N GLU A 169 42.87 -15.71 -19.02
CA GLU A 169 42.51 -15.05 -17.75
C GLU A 169 41.33 -14.09 -17.92
N GLU A 170 41.27 -13.33 -19.03
CA GLU A 170 40.14 -12.44 -19.33
C GLU A 170 38.81 -13.19 -19.49
N LEU A 171 38.81 -14.36 -20.14
CA LEU A 171 37.62 -15.19 -20.26
C LEU A 171 37.20 -15.79 -18.90
N LYS A 172 38.15 -16.11 -18.02
CA LYS A 172 37.85 -16.58 -16.66
C LYS A 172 37.24 -15.47 -15.81
N THR A 173 37.78 -14.25 -15.86
CA THR A 173 37.21 -13.10 -15.14
C THR A 173 35.82 -12.78 -15.67
N LEU A 174 35.62 -12.76 -16.99
CA LEU A 174 34.32 -12.49 -17.59
C LEU A 174 33.28 -13.56 -17.19
N ARG A 175 33.67 -14.84 -17.13
CA ARG A 175 32.82 -15.91 -16.58
C ARG A 175 32.44 -15.65 -15.12
N ALA A 176 33.41 -15.25 -14.29
CA ALA A 176 33.17 -14.97 -12.88
C ALA A 176 32.22 -13.78 -12.71
N GLU A 177 32.42 -12.69 -13.44
CA GLU A 177 31.54 -11.52 -13.43
C GLU A 177 30.11 -11.86 -13.86
N LEU A 178 29.96 -12.63 -14.94
CA LEU A 178 28.65 -13.11 -15.41
C LEU A 178 27.91 -13.89 -14.31
N ALA A 179 28.62 -14.75 -13.57
CA ALA A 179 28.04 -15.55 -12.49
C ALA A 179 27.51 -14.68 -11.34
N HIS A 180 28.05 -13.48 -11.13
CA HIS A 180 27.64 -12.57 -10.06
C HIS A 180 26.45 -11.66 -10.43
N LEU A 181 26.08 -11.51 -11.70
CA LEU A 181 25.05 -10.54 -12.14
C LEU A 181 23.67 -10.72 -11.51
N THR A 182 23.31 -11.95 -11.14
CA THR A 182 21.96 -12.27 -10.62
C THR A 182 21.96 -12.82 -9.20
N THR A 183 23.10 -12.81 -8.51
CA THR A 183 23.22 -13.37 -7.14
C THR A 183 22.49 -12.55 -6.10
N GLY A 184 22.30 -11.25 -6.34
CA GLY A 184 21.55 -10.34 -5.47
C GLY A 184 20.04 -10.62 -5.41
N PHE A 185 19.52 -11.46 -6.31
CA PHE A 185 18.12 -11.85 -6.33
C PHE A 185 17.92 -13.25 -5.75
N LYS A 186 16.92 -13.40 -4.90
CA LYS A 186 16.41 -14.71 -4.47
C LYS A 186 15.15 -15.01 -5.29
N VAL A 187 15.26 -16.02 -6.15
CA VAL A 187 14.22 -16.47 -7.09
C VAL A 187 14.03 -17.96 -7.04
#